data_AF-A0A7X6RIV5-F1
#
_entry.id   AF-A0A7X6RIV5-F1
#
_cell.length_a   1.000
_cell.length_b   1.000
_cell.length_c   1.000
_cell.angle_alpha   90.00
_cell.angle_beta   90.00
_cell.angle_gamma   90.00
#
_symmetry.space_group_name_H-M   'P 1'
#
loop_
_entity.id
_entity.type
_entity.pdbx_description
1 polymer ?
#
loop_
_entity_poly.entity_id
_entity_poly.type
_entity_poly.pdbx_seq_one_letter_code
_entity_poly.pdbx_strand_id
1 'polypeptide(L)'
;MTTRALVSDDLLPDWRQLWAAVRGDHEPGTHPVTALASDLARTHRNALGRDSSLVARRRLESIRAIDAWAAQHLRATDQRVSIGAYLDKLAAAAVAADDAVRREGATGDALHEVFTEAARLAAGWAEIVDSAAPRTYRAGAG
;
A
#
# COMPACT_ATOMS: atom_id res chain seq x y z
N MET A 1 3.99 -29.33 9.45
CA MET A 1 2.55 -29.13 9.15
C MET A 1 2.23 -27.69 9.51
N THR A 2 2.36 -26.77 8.56
CA THR A 2 2.18 -25.34 8.79
C THR A 2 0.93 -24.92 8.03
N THR A 3 -0.08 -24.51 8.78
CA THR A 3 -1.35 -24.00 8.27
C THR A 3 -1.05 -22.80 7.39
N ARG A 4 -1.04 -23.00 6.06
CA ARG A 4 -1.05 -21.94 5.06
C ARG A 4 -2.35 -21.18 5.30
N ALA A 5 -2.28 -20.06 6.02
CA ALA A 5 -3.39 -19.14 6.13
C ALA A 5 -3.88 -18.91 4.70
N LEU A 6 -5.15 -19.22 4.45
CA LEU A 6 -5.82 -18.87 3.22
C LEU A 6 -5.83 -17.34 3.18
N VAL A 7 -4.74 -16.74 2.68
CA VAL A 7 -4.73 -15.36 2.24
C VAL A 7 -5.69 -15.37 1.08
N SER A 8 -6.96 -15.10 1.38
CA SER A 8 -7.97 -14.92 0.35
C SER A 8 -7.50 -13.70 -0.43
N ASP A 9 -7.24 -13.85 -1.73
CA ASP A 9 -6.92 -12.74 -2.64
C ASP A 9 -8.05 -11.70 -2.74
N ASP A 10 -9.12 -11.87 -1.96
CA ASP A 10 -10.26 -10.98 -1.80
C ASP A 10 -10.09 -9.98 -0.64
N LEU A 11 -9.11 -10.18 0.25
CA LEU A 11 -8.89 -9.34 1.44
C LEU A 11 -7.75 -8.37 1.22
N LEU A 12 -7.91 -7.13 1.67
CA LEU A 12 -6.82 -6.16 1.63
C LEU A 12 -5.61 -6.69 2.43
N PRO A 13 -4.38 -6.51 1.90
CA PRO A 13 -3.17 -6.89 2.61
C PRO A 13 -3.00 -6.00 3.86
N ASP A 14 -2.39 -6.56 4.91
CA ASP A 14 -2.06 -5.78 6.09
C ASP A 14 -0.93 -4.76 5.80
N TRP A 15 -0.74 -3.80 6.71
CA TRP A 15 0.28 -2.75 6.52
C TRP A 15 1.71 -3.32 6.48
N ARG A 16 1.98 -4.47 7.12
CA ARG A 16 3.31 -5.10 7.14
C ARG A 16 3.62 -5.75 5.80
N GLN A 17 2.64 -6.39 5.18
CA GLN A 17 2.73 -6.95 3.83
C GLN A 17 2.99 -5.85 2.80
N LEU A 18 2.31 -4.71 2.94
CA LEU A 18 2.60 -3.53 2.11
C LEU A 18 4.00 -3.00 2.33
N TRP A 19 4.46 -2.92 3.58
CA TRP A 19 5.80 -2.45 3.90
C TRP A 19 6.90 -3.37 3.37
N ALA A 20 6.68 -4.69 3.40
CA ALA A 20 7.55 -5.66 2.78
C ALA A 20 7.60 -5.46 1.25
N ALA A 21 6.45 -5.31 0.61
CA ALA A 21 6.35 -5.06 -0.83
C ALA A 21 7.03 -3.76 -1.28
N VAL A 22 6.91 -2.68 -0.50
CA VAL A 22 7.57 -1.39 -0.76
C VAL A 22 9.09 -1.52 -0.73
N ARG A 23 9.63 -2.31 0.21
CA ARG A 23 11.07 -2.59 0.34
C ARG A 23 11.61 -3.56 -0.71
N GLY A 24 10.72 -4.26 -1.42
CA GLY A 24 11.08 -5.29 -2.40
C GLY A 24 11.12 -6.71 -1.83
N ASP A 25 10.71 -6.89 -0.57
CA ASP A 25 10.71 -8.15 0.15
C ASP A 25 9.34 -8.88 0.02
N HIS A 26 8.85 -9.08 -1.21
CA HIS A 26 7.60 -9.83 -1.45
C HIS A 26 7.83 -11.16 -2.18
N GLU A 27 7.10 -12.20 -1.82
CA GLU A 27 7.19 -13.52 -2.48
C GLU A 27 6.42 -13.57 -3.81
N PRO A 28 6.89 -14.34 -4.81
CA PRO A 28 6.15 -14.57 -6.07
C PRO A 28 4.75 -15.18 -5.80
N GLY A 29 3.71 -14.60 -6.41
CA GLY A 29 2.31 -14.96 -6.13
C GLY A 29 1.63 -14.07 -5.07
N THR A 30 2.16 -12.86 -4.86
CA THR A 30 1.62 -11.89 -3.89
C THR A 30 0.30 -11.28 -4.36
N HIS A 31 -0.56 -10.97 -3.40
CA HIS A 31 -1.83 -10.27 -3.58
C HIS A 31 -1.72 -9.08 -4.56
N PRO A 32 -2.65 -8.87 -5.51
CA PRO A 32 -2.55 -7.83 -6.54
C PRO A 32 -2.23 -6.42 -6.01
N VAL A 33 -2.84 -6.04 -4.88
CA VAL A 33 -2.58 -4.74 -4.22
C VAL A 33 -1.14 -4.60 -3.72
N THR A 34 -0.50 -5.68 -3.26
CA THR A 34 0.91 -5.62 -2.83
C THR A 34 1.86 -5.46 -4.02
N ALA A 35 1.58 -6.09 -5.16
CA ALA A 35 2.34 -5.89 -6.39
C ALA A 35 2.24 -4.42 -6.87
N LEU A 36 1.02 -3.87 -6.86
CA LEU A 36 0.79 -2.47 -7.20
C LEU A 36 1.45 -1.50 -6.20
N ALA A 37 1.49 -1.83 -4.90
CA ALA A 37 2.23 -1.07 -3.90
C ALA A 37 3.75 -1.06 -4.17
N SER A 38 4.31 -2.21 -4.58
CA SER A 38 5.72 -2.29 -4.97
C SER A 38 6.02 -1.43 -6.20
N ASP A 39 5.11 -1.38 -7.18
CA ASP A 39 5.26 -0.53 -8.36
C ASP A 39 5.12 0.97 -8.04
N LEU A 40 4.23 1.35 -7.12
CA LEU A 40 4.16 2.71 -6.59
C LEU A 40 5.48 3.09 -5.90
N ALA A 41 6.01 2.23 -5.03
CA ALA A 41 7.30 2.47 -4.37
C ALA A 41 8.45 2.62 -5.38
N ARG A 42 8.49 1.76 -6.41
CA ARG A 42 9.46 1.85 -7.49
C ARG A 42 9.32 3.17 -8.25
N THR A 43 8.10 3.65 -8.45
CA THR A 43 7.83 4.93 -9.12
C THR A 43 8.34 6.10 -8.29
N HIS A 44 8.09 6.11 -6.97
CA HIS A 44 8.60 7.13 -6.04
C HIS A 44 10.14 7.14 -6.00
N ARG A 45 10.79 5.98 -5.89
CA ARG A 45 12.26 5.87 -5.92
C ARG A 45 12.88 6.40 -7.22
N ASN A 46 12.18 6.26 -8.35
CA ASN A 46 12.68 6.66 -9.67
C ASN A 46 12.32 8.10 -10.08
N ALA A 47 11.54 8.81 -9.27
CA ALA A 47 11.01 10.14 -9.63
C ALA A 47 12.12 11.21 -9.79
N LEU A 48 13.29 11.01 -9.19
CA LEU A 48 14.40 11.98 -9.20
C LEU A 48 15.29 11.96 -10.46
N GLY A 49 15.03 11.10 -11.44
CA GLY A 49 15.92 10.96 -12.61
C GLY A 49 15.24 10.56 -13.92
N ARG A 50 13.90 10.62 -14.00
CA ARG A 50 13.14 10.19 -15.18
C ARG A 50 12.20 11.29 -15.66
N ASP A 51 11.70 11.15 -16.88
CA ASP A 51 10.64 11.99 -17.43
C ASP A 51 9.44 12.01 -16.47
N SER A 52 9.18 13.20 -15.91
CA SER A 52 8.16 13.42 -14.89
C SER A 52 6.76 13.07 -15.37
N SER A 53 6.49 13.20 -16.68
CA SER A 53 5.20 12.87 -17.28
C SER A 53 4.93 11.36 -17.28
N LEU A 54 5.95 10.55 -17.59
CA LEU A 54 5.86 9.10 -17.60
C LEU A 54 5.74 8.52 -16.19
N VAL A 55 6.47 9.10 -15.23
CA VAL A 55 6.37 8.75 -13.80
C VAL A 55 4.97 9.05 -13.28
N ALA A 56 4.44 10.24 -13.56
CA ALA A 56 3.09 10.63 -13.15
C ALA A 56 2.01 9.73 -13.76
N ARG A 57 2.15 9.36 -15.04
CA ARG A 57 1.21 8.46 -15.71
C ARG A 57 1.20 7.07 -15.09
N ARG A 58 2.37 6.47 -14.88
CA ARG A 58 2.49 5.14 -14.24
C ARG A 58 1.90 5.13 -12.82
N ARG A 59 2.21 6.16 -12.03
CA ARG A 59 1.62 6.33 -10.69
C ARG A 59 0.09 6.35 -10.76
N LEU A 60 -0.48 7.11 -11.68
CA LEU A 60 -1.94 7.21 -11.85
C LEU A 60 -2.57 5.89 -12.33
N GLU A 61 -1.89 5.16 -13.23
CA GLU A 61 -2.31 3.83 -13.67
C GLU A 61 -2.37 2.84 -12.50
N SER A 62 -1.35 2.81 -11.63
CA SER A 62 -1.34 1.97 -10.43
C SER A 62 -2.46 2.35 -9.45
N ILE A 63 -2.66 3.65 -9.19
CA ILE A 63 -3.75 4.14 -8.32
C ILE A 63 -5.11 3.65 -8.84
N ARG A 64 -5.39 3.82 -10.13
CA ARG A 64 -6.64 3.39 -10.76
C ARG A 64 -6.83 1.88 -10.73
N ALA A 65 -5.75 1.11 -10.90
CA ALA A 65 -5.81 -0.35 -10.82
C ALA A 65 -6.17 -0.83 -9.40
N ILE A 66 -5.64 -0.18 -8.36
CA ILE A 66 -5.99 -0.47 -6.97
C ILE A 66 -7.46 -0.13 -6.70
N ASP A 67 -7.92 1.05 -7.14
CA ASP A 67 -9.32 1.45 -6.98
C ASP A 67 -10.28 0.51 -7.72
N ALA A 68 -9.91 0.06 -8.92
CA ALA A 68 -10.69 -0.92 -9.67
C ALA A 68 -10.74 -2.29 -8.97
N TRP A 69 -9.61 -2.75 -8.42
CA TRP A 69 -9.58 -3.97 -7.62
C TRP A 69 -10.47 -3.84 -6.39
N ALA A 70 -10.37 -2.74 -5.64
CA ALA A 70 -11.17 -2.48 -4.46
C ALA A 70 -12.66 -2.42 -4.80
N ALA A 71 -13.01 -1.74 -5.90
CA ALA A 71 -14.36 -1.65 -6.40
C ALA A 71 -14.93 -3.00 -6.87
N GLN A 72 -14.12 -4.03 -7.10
CA GLN A 72 -14.53 -5.41 -7.43
C GLN A 72 -14.60 -6.33 -6.20
N HIS A 73 -13.69 -6.19 -5.23
CA HIS A 73 -13.54 -7.16 -4.14
C HIS A 73 -14.11 -6.69 -2.80
N LEU A 74 -14.20 -5.37 -2.57
CA LEU A 74 -14.68 -4.80 -1.31
C LEU A 74 -16.13 -4.34 -1.43
N ARG A 75 -16.92 -4.51 -0.36
CA ARG A 75 -18.27 -3.91 -0.33
C ARG A 75 -18.16 -2.40 -0.43
N ALA A 76 -19.18 -1.80 -1.05
CA ALA A 76 -19.35 -0.36 -1.04
C ALA A 76 -19.74 0.09 0.38
N THR A 77 -18.76 0.15 1.28
CA THR A 77 -18.82 1.05 2.43
C THR A 77 -18.68 2.48 1.89
N ASP A 78 -19.05 3.50 2.66
CA ASP A 78 -19.02 4.94 2.29
C ASP A 78 -17.58 5.41 1.92
N GLN A 79 -17.05 4.92 0.79
CA GLN A 79 -15.70 5.11 0.28
C GLN A 79 -15.63 6.51 -0.31
N ARG A 80 -15.63 7.51 0.57
CA ARG A 80 -15.38 8.91 0.23
C ARG A 80 -13.91 9.15 -0.15
N VAL A 81 -13.06 8.13 0.00
CA VAL A 81 -11.60 8.21 -0.20
C VAL A 81 -11.14 7.06 -1.11
N SER A 82 -10.35 7.39 -2.13
CA SER A 82 -9.69 6.42 -3.01
C SER A 82 -8.67 5.60 -2.21
N ILE A 83 -8.82 4.27 -2.26
CA ILE A 83 -7.89 3.33 -1.63
C ILE A 83 -6.53 3.40 -2.32
N GLY A 84 -6.52 3.50 -3.66
CA GLY A 84 -5.30 3.66 -4.45
C GLY A 84 -4.54 4.92 -4.08
N ALA A 85 -5.22 6.05 -3.88
CA ALA A 85 -4.60 7.31 -3.47
C ALA A 85 -4.05 7.24 -2.04
N TYR A 86 -4.72 6.53 -1.14
CA TYR A 86 -4.19 6.29 0.21
C TYR A 86 -2.92 5.43 0.16
N LEU A 87 -2.97 4.33 -0.60
CA LEU A 87 -1.84 3.42 -0.76
C LEU A 87 -0.62 4.11 -1.37
N ASP A 88 -0.85 5.03 -2.32
CA ASP A 88 0.21 5.82 -2.90
C ASP A 88 0.90 6.73 -1.88
N LYS A 89 0.15 7.40 -1.00
CA LYS A 89 0.73 8.19 0.09
C LYS A 89 1.55 7.32 1.04
N LEU A 90 1.01 6.16 1.41
CA LEU A 90 1.70 5.19 2.26
C LEU A 90 3.00 4.71 1.61
N ALA A 91 2.98 4.39 0.31
CA ALA A 91 4.17 3.99 -0.43
C ALA A 91 5.22 5.11 -0.48
N ALA A 92 4.80 6.37 -0.70
CA ALA A 92 5.70 7.52 -0.68
C ALA A 92 6.36 7.71 0.70
N ALA A 93 5.57 7.64 1.78
CA ALA A 93 6.08 7.79 3.15
C ALA A 93 7.02 6.65 3.54
N ALA A 94 6.70 5.41 3.16
CA ALA A 94 7.56 4.25 3.42
C ALA A 94 8.88 4.33 2.63
N VAL A 95 8.86 4.79 1.38
CA VAL A 95 10.08 5.08 0.60
C VAL A 95 10.89 6.19 1.26
N ALA A 96 10.25 7.29 1.69
CA ALA A 96 10.93 8.39 2.36
C ALA A 96 11.60 7.95 3.68
N ALA A 97 10.93 7.10 4.47
CA ALA A 97 11.49 6.54 5.69
C ALA A 97 12.67 5.60 5.41
N ASP A 98 12.59 4.73 4.40
CA ASP A 98 13.70 3.84 4.00
C ASP A 98 14.90 4.65 3.49
N ASP A 99 14.67 5.67 2.67
CA ASP A 99 15.71 6.57 2.17
C ASP A 99 16.36 7.38 3.30
N ALA A 100 15.58 7.83 4.28
CA ALA A 100 16.11 8.60 5.41
C ALA A 100 17.06 7.78 6.30
N VAL A 101 16.77 6.48 6.51
CA VAL A 101 17.67 5.58 7.26
C VAL A 101 18.97 5.34 6.51
N ARG A 102 18.93 5.28 5.18
CA ARG A 102 20.11 5.02 4.34
C ARG A 102 20.97 6.25 4.11
N ARG A 103 20.45 7.45 4.33
CA ARG A 103 21.17 8.71 4.12
C ARG A 103 22.13 8.99 5.27
N GLU A 104 23.43 9.04 4.96
CA GLU A 104 24.45 9.49 5.91
C GLU A 104 24.14 10.91 6.43
N GLY A 105 24.19 11.10 7.75
CA GLY A 105 23.96 12.40 8.39
C GLY A 105 22.49 12.79 8.57
N ALA A 106 21.53 11.90 8.36
CA ALA A 106 20.14 12.16 8.73
C ALA A 106 20.03 12.43 10.24
N THR A 107 19.46 13.57 10.61
CA THR A 107 19.34 14.04 12.00
C THR A 107 18.02 13.59 12.63
N GLY A 108 17.94 13.68 13.97
CA GLY A 108 16.80 13.19 14.76
C GLY A 108 15.44 13.73 14.34
N ASP A 109 15.33 15.04 14.04
CA ASP A 109 14.04 15.65 13.70
C ASP A 109 13.54 15.21 12.31
N ALA A 110 14.42 15.17 11.31
CA ALA A 110 14.06 14.75 9.96
C ALA A 110 13.69 13.25 9.91
N LEU A 111 14.41 12.41 10.66
CA LEU A 111 14.03 11.01 10.84
C LEU A 111 12.69 10.90 11.59
N HIS A 112 12.51 11.66 12.67
CA HIS A 112 11.27 11.63 13.45
C HIS A 112 10.05 11.99 12.59
N GLU A 113 10.15 13.01 11.75
CA GLU A 113 9.07 13.45 10.88
C GLU A 113 8.64 12.37 9.88
N VAL A 114 9.59 11.80 9.12
CA VAL A 114 9.26 10.79 8.10
C VAL A 114 8.73 9.50 8.73
N PHE A 115 9.26 9.08 9.88
CA PHE A 115 8.76 7.91 10.59
C PHE A 115 7.40 8.15 11.22
N THR A 116 7.13 9.36 11.72
CA THR A 116 5.82 9.73 12.27
C THR A 116 4.74 9.71 11.19
N GLU A 117 5.00 10.30 10.02
CA GLU A 117 4.04 10.28 8.92
C GLU A 117 3.80 8.85 8.41
N ALA A 118 4.86 8.06 8.28
CA ALA A 118 4.73 6.69 7.81
C ALA A 118 3.98 5.80 8.82
N ALA A 119 4.17 6.01 10.13
CA ALA A 119 3.40 5.34 11.19
C ALA A 119 1.93 5.77 11.17
N ARG A 120 1.64 7.06 10.98
CA ARG A 120 0.27 7.58 10.86
C ARG A 120 -0.48 6.94 9.68
N LEU A 121 0.16 6.84 8.53
CA LEU A 121 -0.43 6.21 7.34
C LEU A 121 -0.59 4.70 7.52
N ALA A 122 0.34 4.02 8.19
CA ALA A 122 0.20 2.60 8.50
C ALA A 122 -0.98 2.34 9.45
N ALA A 123 -1.18 3.19 10.45
CA ALA A 123 -2.32 3.10 11.37
C ALA A 123 -3.66 3.31 10.64
N GLY A 124 -3.79 4.35 9.82
CA GLY A 124 -5.02 4.56 9.06
C GLY A 124 -5.25 3.49 7.98
N TRP A 125 -4.20 2.84 7.45
CA TRP A 125 -4.37 1.66 6.62
C TRP A 125 -4.97 0.48 7.41
N ALA A 126 -4.51 0.26 8.65
CA ALA A 126 -5.09 -0.78 9.49
C ALA A 126 -6.60 -0.54 9.73
N GLU A 127 -7.01 0.71 9.95
CA GLU A 127 -8.43 1.08 10.05
C GLU A 127 -9.22 0.82 8.74
N ILE A 128 -8.60 1.06 7.57
CA ILE A 128 -9.18 0.73 6.27
C ILE A 128 -9.36 -0.78 6.13
N VAL A 129 -8.35 -1.58 6.50
CA VAL A 129 -8.42 -3.05 6.44
C VAL A 129 -9.51 -3.58 7.37
N ASP A 130 -9.58 -3.09 8.62
CA ASP A 130 -10.54 -3.53 9.61
C ASP A 130 -12.00 -3.19 9.22
N SER A 131 -12.20 -2.08 8.49
CA SER A 131 -13.51 -1.67 8.00
C SER A 131 -13.88 -2.23 6.62
N ALA A 132 -12.93 -2.84 5.91
CA ALA A 132 -13.12 -3.39 4.57
C ALA A 132 -13.74 -4.79 4.63
N ALA A 133 -15.07 -4.87 4.48
CA ALA A 133 -15.76 -6.14 4.36
C ALA A 133 -15.63 -6.75 2.95
N PRO A 134 -15.19 -8.03 2.80
CA PRO A 134 -15.17 -8.73 1.52
C PRO A 134 -16.57 -8.83 0.90
N ARG A 135 -16.66 -8.73 -0.43
CA ARG A 135 -17.91 -8.98 -1.14
C ARG A 135 -18.42 -10.41 -1.00
N THR A 136 -17.52 -11.38 -0.90
CA THR A 136 -17.80 -12.83 -0.85
C THR A 136 -18.36 -13.31 0.49
N TYR A 137 -18.46 -12.44 1.52
CA TYR A 137 -19.12 -12.79 2.78
C TYR A 137 -20.63 -12.95 2.61
N ARG A 138 -21.11 -14.15 2.28
CA ARG A 138 -22.53 -14.51 2.38
C ARG A 138 -22.85 -14.65 3.87
N ALA A 139 -23.56 -13.69 4.45
CA ALA A 139 -24.13 -13.88 5.78
C ALA A 139 -25.00 -15.14 5.71
N GLY A 140 -24.60 -16.18 6.45
CA GLY A 140 -25.45 -17.35 6.62
C GLY A 140 -26.77 -16.86 7.20
N ALA A 141 -27.86 -17.10 6.48
CA ALA A 141 -29.20 -16.96 7.03
C ALA A 141 -29.32 -18.01 8.15
N GLY A 142 -29.39 -17.54 9.40
CA GLY A 142 -29.87 -18.30 10.54
C GLY A 142 -31.31 -17.93 10.84
#